data_AF-A0A661UX57-F1
#
_entry.id   AF-A0A661UX57-F1
#
_cell.length_a   1.000
_cell.length_b   1.000
_cell.length_c   1.000
_cell.angle_alpha   90.00
_cell.angle_beta   90.00
_cell.angle_gamma   90.00
#
_symmetry.space_group_name_H-M   'P 1'
#
loop_
_entity.id
_entity.type
_entity.pdbx_description
1 polymer ?
#
loop_
_entity_poly.entity_id
_entity_poly.type
_entity_poly.pdbx_seq_one_letter_code
_entity_poly.pdbx_strand_id
1 'polypeptide(L)' 'MIKIKNSTEIGKMRKAGKLAAQLLDYIEPFVKEDVSTLYLNDLCEEFTQKHGAISAPLNYN' A
#
# COMPACT_ATOMS: atom_id res chain seq x y z
N MET A 1 -23.10 5.86 -9.97
CA MET A 1 -23.63 4.56 -9.50
C MET A 1 -22.70 4.03 -8.42
N ILE A 2 -23.22 3.64 -7.25
CA ILE A 2 -22.41 3.06 -6.17
C ILE A 2 -22.48 1.54 -6.27
N LYS A 3 -21.32 0.86 -6.31
CA LYS A 3 -21.26 -0.61 -6.34
C LYS A 3 -21.29 -1.17 -4.92
N ILE A 4 -22.39 -1.84 -4.56
CA ILE A 4 -22.50 -2.60 -3.31
C ILE A 4 -21.72 -3.90 -3.45
N LYS A 5 -20.76 -4.14 -2.55
CA LYS A 5 -19.89 -5.31 -2.59
C LYS A 5 -20.55 -6.53 -1.99
N ASN A 6 -20.31 -7.70 -2.57
CA ASN A 6 -20.68 -8.98 -1.94
C ASN A 6 -19.64 -9.41 -0.88
N SER A 7 -19.95 -10.48 -0.14
CA SER A 7 -19.09 -11.00 0.94
C SER A 7 -17.67 -11.35 0.48
N THR A 8 -17.52 -11.93 -0.71
CA THR A 8 -16.22 -12.28 -1.31
C THR A 8 -15.40 -11.03 -1.64
N GLU A 9 -16.02 -10.04 -2.27
CA GLU A 9 -15.36 -8.76 -2.59
C GLU A 9 -14.94 -8.02 -1.31
N ILE A 10 -15.80 -8.01 -0.28
CA ILE A 10 -15.45 -7.46 1.04
C ILE A 10 -14.26 -8.20 1.64
N GLY A 11 -14.22 -9.53 1.54
CA GLY A 11 -13.08 -10.34 1.99
C GLY A 11 -11.77 -9.97 1.31
N LYS A 12 -11.80 -9.71 -0.01
CA LYS A 12 -10.64 -9.22 -0.77
C LYS A 12 -10.20 -7.83 -0.32
N MET A 13 -11.15 -6.91 -0.14
CA MET A 13 -10.86 -5.55 0.34
C MET A 13 -10.23 -5.55 1.74
N ARG A 14 -10.66 -6.45 2.64
CA ARG A 14 -10.06 -6.58 3.98
C ARG A 14 -8.60 -6.99 3.91
N LYS A 15 -8.24 -7.93 3.03
CA LYS A 15 -6.85 -8.36 2.84
C LYS A 15 -5.99 -7.22 2.27
N ALA A 16 -6.47 -6.56 1.21
CA ALA A 16 -5.77 -5.43 0.60
C ALA A 16 -5.59 -4.26 1.57
N GLY A 17 -6.65 -3.86 2.26
CA GLY A 17 -6.61 -2.78 3.24
C GLY A 17 -5.72 -3.09 4.44
N LYS A 18 -5.69 -4.34 4.91
CA LYS A 18 -4.76 -4.75 5.97
C LYS A 18 -3.30 -4.60 5.53
N LEU A 19 -2.95 -5.06 4.33
CA LEU A 19 -1.59 -4.92 3.83
C LEU A 19 -1.20 -3.45 3.64
N ALA A 20 -2.12 -2.62 3.12
CA ALA A 20 -1.89 -1.19 2.97
C ALA A 20 -1.64 -0.50 4.32
N ALA A 21 -2.41 -0.85 5.37
CA ALA A 21 -2.19 -0.34 6.72
C ALA A 21 -0.81 -0.77 7.26
N GLN A 22 -0.42 -2.05 7.06
CA GLN A 22 0.90 -2.54 7.47
C GLN A 22 2.05 -1.79 6.77
N LEU A 23 1.88 -1.41 5.51
CA LEU A 23 2.86 -0.57 4.80
C LEU A 23 2.97 0.82 5.42
N LEU A 24 1.85 1.42 5.84
CA LEU A 24 1.85 2.73 6.51
C LEU A 24 2.54 2.67 7.87
N ASP A 25 2.25 1.64 8.67
CA ASP A 25 2.94 1.41 9.96
C ASP A 25 4.44 1.17 9.74
N TYR A 26 4.80 0.45 8.66
CA TYR A 26 6.19 0.18 8.29
C TYR A 26 6.95 1.45 7.90
N ILE A 27 6.35 2.35 7.12
CA ILE A 27 7.05 3.53 6.59
C ILE A 27 7.16 4.66 7.63
N GLU A 28 6.24 4.73 8.61
CA GLU A 28 6.22 5.74 9.68
C GLU A 28 7.60 6.06 10.29
N PRO A 29 8.41 5.08 10.78
CA PRO A 29 9.70 5.36 11.40
C PRO A 29 10.78 5.90 10.43
N PHE A 30 10.54 5.90 9.11
CA PHE A 30 11.48 6.41 8.11
C PHE A 30 11.19 7.86 7.71
N VAL A 31 10.03 8.41 8.08
CA VAL A 31 9.67 9.80 7.81
C VAL A 31 10.43 10.72 8.77
N LYS A 32 11.54 11.28 8.30
CA LYS A 32 12.44 12.15 9.07
C LYS A 32 12.89 13.34 8.22
N GLU A 33 13.37 14.38 8.88
CA GLU A 33 14.04 15.51 8.22
C GLU A 33 15.17 15.02 7.31
N ASP A 34 15.36 15.72 6.20
CA ASP A 34 16.37 15.43 5.16
C ASP A 34 16.23 14.08 4.43
N VAL A 35 15.20 13.27 4.73
CA VAL A 35 14.89 12.05 3.97
C VAL A 35 14.16 12.41 2.68
N SER A 36 14.67 11.92 1.54
CA SER A 36 14.00 12.15 0.25
C SER A 36 12.72 11.32 0.12
N THR A 37 11.71 11.89 -0.52
CA THR A 37 10.46 11.16 -0.82
C THR A 37 10.67 10.01 -1.80
N LEU A 38 11.71 10.08 -2.63
CA LEU A 38 12.11 8.96 -3.50
C LEU A 38 12.60 7.77 -2.69
N TYR A 39 13.39 7.99 -1.63
CA TYR A 39 13.79 6.92 -0.72
C TYR A 39 12.58 6.27 -0.03
N LEU A 40 11.62 7.07 0.43
CA LEU A 40 10.39 6.55 1.02
C LEU A 40 9.57 5.73 0.01
N ASN A 41 9.47 6.21 -1.24
CA ASN A 41 8.85 5.50 -2.35
C ASN A 41 9.49 4.12 -2.57
N ASP A 42 10.82 4.06 -2.62
CA ASP A 42 11.55 2.82 -2.89
C ASP A 42 11.34 1.79 -1.77
N LEU A 43 11.32 2.23 -0.50
CA LEU A 43 10.97 1.38 0.63
C LEU A 43 9.53 0.83 0.54
N CYS A 44 8.58 1.66 0.10
CA CYS A 44 7.18 1.25 -0.08
C CYS A 44 7.05 0.21 -1.20
N GLU A 45 7.76 0.39 -2.32
CA GLU A 45 7.78 -0.55 -3.44
C GLU A 45 8.41 -1.89 -3.03
N GLU A 46 9.55 -1.86 -2.34
CA GLU A 46 10.22 -3.06 -1.84
C GLU A 46 9.32 -3.83 -0.87
N PHE A 47 8.68 -3.13 0.08
CA PHE A 47 7.73 -3.73 0.99
C PHE A 47 6.56 -4.37 0.23
N THR A 48 6.01 -3.67 -0.76
CA THR A 48 4.86 -4.14 -1.55
C THR A 48 5.21 -5.42 -2.33
N GLN A 49 6.36 -5.45 -3.01
CA GLN A 49 6.85 -6.62 -3.74
C GLN A 49 7.12 -7.80 -2.81
N LYS A 50 7.75 -7.57 -1.64
CA LYS A 50 8.02 -8.62 -0.63
C LYS A 50 6.75 -9.31 -0.12
N HIS A 51 5.61 -8.62 -0.16
CA HIS A 51 4.30 -9.16 0.24
C HIS A 51 3.50 -9.72 -0.94
N GLY A 52 4.10 -9.81 -2.13
CA GLY A 52 3.45 -10.33 -3.34
C GLY A 52 2.30 -9.44 -3.85
N ALA A 53 2.33 -8.16 -3.53
CA ALA A 53 1.36 -7.17 -4.00
C ALA A 53 1.96 -6.33 -5.15
N ILE A 54 1.10 -5.52 -5.76
CA ILE A 54 1.47 -4.59 -6.83
C ILE A 54 1.10 -3.18 -6.37
N SER A 55 2.01 -2.23 -6.55
CA SER A 55 1.77 -0.83 -6.24
C SER A 55 0.73 -0.22 -7.17
N ALA A 56 -0.47 0.00 -6.63
CA ALA A 56 -1.60 0.55 -7.39
C ALA A 56 -1.32 1.91 -8.07
N PRO A 57 -0.52 2.84 -7.48
CA PRO A 57 -0.21 4.12 -8.13
C PRO A 57 0.76 4.01 -9.30
N LEU A 58 1.54 2.92 -9.41
CA LEU A 58 2.57 2.80 -10.43
C LEU A 58 1.92 2.70 -11.83
N ASN A 59 2.24 3.67 -12.70
CA ASN A 59 1.66 3.82 -14.03
C ASN A 59 0.12 4.02 -14.06
N TYR A 60 -0.47 4.53 -12.97
CA TYR A 60 -1.89 4.89 -12.92
C TYR A 60 -2.15 6.26 -13.55
N ASN A 61 -3.05 6.33 -14.54
CA ASN A 61 -3.46 7.57 -15.24
C ASN A 61 -4.97 7.78 -15.12
#